data_AF-A0A173UU58-F1
#
_entry.id   AF-A0A173UU58-F1
#
_cell.length_a   1.000
_cell.length_b   1.000
_cell.length_c   1.000
_cell.angle_alpha   90.00
_cell.angle_beta   90.00
_cell.angle_gamma   90.00
#
_symmetry.space_group_name_H-M   'P 1'
#
loop_
_entity.id
_entity.type
_entity.pdbx_description
1 polymer ?
#
loop_
_entity_poly.entity_id
_entity_poly.type
_entity_poly.pdbx_seq_one_letter_code
_entity_poly.pdbx_strand_id
1 'polypeptide(L)'
;MQDDEEEYNEIGTEPIHLCEPQITDQDNSLEAVANENELSQKLLKFLEKEGEERRNFYVTSVENTGGKNFKAVLDFSTKRSDGKNISITFENGIYTFAFK
;
A
#
# COMPACT_ATOMS: atom_id res chain seq x y z
N MET A 1 14.02 -30.32 41.66
CA MET A 1 13.28 -29.78 40.50
C MET A 1 14.26 -28.84 39.83
N GLN A 2 14.77 -29.23 38.65
CA GLN A 2 15.52 -28.32 37.79
C GLN A 2 14.45 -27.65 36.93
N ASP A 3 14.35 -26.32 36.99
CA ASP A 3 13.54 -25.54 36.07
C ASP A 3 14.17 -25.68 34.67
N ASP A 4 13.52 -26.49 33.85
CA ASP A 4 13.66 -26.54 32.40
C ASP A 4 12.98 -25.30 31.80
N GLU A 5 13.59 -24.13 32.01
CA GLU A 5 13.22 -22.94 31.26
C GLU A 5 13.46 -23.20 29.76
N GLU A 6 12.38 -23.30 29.00
CA GLU A 6 12.43 -23.38 27.55
C GLU A 6 13.19 -22.16 27.00
N GLU A 7 14.33 -22.42 26.37
CA GLU A 7 15.14 -21.40 25.71
C GLU A 7 14.30 -20.81 24.57
N TYR A 8 13.85 -19.55 24.73
CA TYR A 8 13.12 -18.82 23.69
C TYR A 8 13.99 -18.72 22.45
N ASN A 9 13.73 -19.56 21.46
CA ASN A 9 14.38 -19.47 20.16
C ASN A 9 13.87 -18.19 19.46
N GLU A 10 14.78 -17.24 19.30
CA GLU A 10 14.56 -15.90 18.77
C GLU A 10 14.06 -15.97 17.31
N ILE A 11 13.00 -15.20 17.02
CA ILE A 11 12.34 -14.94 15.72
C ILE A 11 11.25 -15.95 15.30
N GLY A 12 9.99 -15.51 15.37
CA GLY A 12 8.86 -16.20 14.76
C GLY A 12 8.96 -16.19 13.23
N THR A 13 8.87 -17.36 12.60
CA THR A 13 8.97 -17.56 11.15
C THR A 13 7.61 -17.59 10.45
N GLU A 14 6.53 -17.40 11.21
CA GLU A 14 5.17 -17.41 10.67
C GLU A 14 4.91 -16.18 9.80
N PRO A 15 4.29 -16.34 8.62
CA PRO A 15 3.89 -15.20 7.80
C PRO A 15 2.90 -14.30 8.54
N ILE A 16 3.21 -13.02 8.64
CA ILE A 16 2.32 -12.03 9.26
C ILE A 16 1.31 -11.56 8.21
N HIS A 17 0.02 -11.80 8.45
CA HIS A 17 -1.06 -11.30 7.61
C HIS A 17 -1.46 -9.88 8.02
N LEU A 18 -0.93 -8.88 7.32
CA LEU A 18 -1.11 -7.45 7.66
C LEU A 18 -2.43 -6.84 7.16
N CYS A 19 -3.34 -7.64 6.62
CA CYS A 19 -4.60 -7.19 5.99
C CYS A 19 -4.41 -6.33 4.73
N GLU A 20 -5.53 -5.99 4.09
CA GLU A 20 -5.58 -5.20 2.86
C GLU A 20 -5.32 -3.71 3.14
N PRO A 21 -4.67 -3.00 2.20
CA PRO A 21 -4.46 -1.58 2.32
C PRO A 21 -5.80 -0.83 2.33
N GLN A 22 -5.91 0.14 3.24
CA GLN A 22 -7.02 1.06 3.39
C GLN A 22 -6.62 2.41 2.80
N ILE A 23 -7.34 2.84 1.77
CA ILE A 23 -7.10 4.10 1.08
C ILE A 23 -8.23 5.06 1.45
N THR A 24 -7.89 6.15 2.13
CA THR A 24 -8.84 7.22 2.43
C THR A 24 -8.77 8.27 1.33
N ASP A 25 -9.88 8.45 0.61
CA ASP A 25 -10.04 9.45 -0.44
C ASP A 25 -11.08 10.49 0.00
N GLN A 26 -10.63 11.62 0.56
CA GLN A 26 -11.51 12.64 1.13
C GLN A 26 -12.34 13.36 0.06
N ASP A 27 -11.75 13.58 -1.11
CA ASP A 27 -12.36 14.31 -2.22
C ASP A 27 -13.07 13.37 -3.20
N ASN A 28 -13.06 12.07 -2.91
CA ASN A 28 -13.65 11.03 -3.75
C ASN A 28 -13.18 11.07 -5.22
N SER A 29 -11.94 11.53 -5.42
CA SER A 29 -11.36 11.79 -6.74
C SER A 29 -10.90 10.51 -7.44
N LEU A 30 -10.56 9.48 -6.67
CA LEU A 30 -10.10 8.19 -7.14
C LEU A 30 -11.26 7.30 -7.57
N GLU A 31 -12.42 7.38 -6.90
CA GLU A 31 -13.63 6.62 -7.25
C GLU A 31 -14.09 6.93 -8.69
N ALA A 32 -13.88 8.16 -9.16
CA ALA A 32 -14.24 8.56 -10.52
C ALA A 32 -13.40 7.89 -11.63
N VAL A 33 -12.20 7.40 -11.31
CA VAL A 33 -11.22 6.91 -12.31
C VAL A 33 -10.76 5.48 -12.07
N ALA A 34 -10.85 4.98 -10.85
CA ALA A 34 -10.29 3.69 -10.44
C ALA A 34 -11.35 2.76 -9.84
N ASN A 35 -11.12 1.45 -9.99
CA ASN A 35 -11.82 0.45 -9.21
C ASN A 35 -11.08 0.23 -7.90
N GLU A 36 -11.71 0.57 -6.77
CA GLU A 36 -11.10 0.50 -5.44
C GLU A 36 -10.59 -0.90 -5.09
N ASN A 37 -11.40 -1.94 -5.35
CA ASN A 37 -11.03 -3.32 -5.05
C ASN A 37 -9.80 -3.77 -5.87
N GLU A 38 -9.79 -3.50 -7.18
CA GLU A 38 -8.65 -3.86 -8.03
C GLU A 38 -7.39 -3.11 -7.59
N LEU A 39 -7.51 -1.80 -7.34
CA LEU A 39 -6.39 -0.98 -6.89
C LEU A 39 -5.83 -1.49 -5.56
N SER A 40 -6.69 -1.79 -4.58
CA SER A 40 -6.29 -2.32 -3.26
C SER A 40 -5.50 -3.62 -3.39
N GLN A 41 -5.98 -4.58 -4.20
CA GLN A 41 -5.30 -5.85 -4.43
C GLN A 41 -3.95 -5.69 -5.15
N LYS A 42 -3.86 -4.76 -6.09
CA LYS A 42 -2.61 -4.48 -6.82
C LYS A 42 -1.60 -3.76 -5.93
N LEU A 43 -2.07 -2.82 -5.11
CA LEU A 43 -1.26 -2.11 -4.13
C LEU A 43 -0.73 -3.07 -3.07
N LEU A 44 -1.56 -3.99 -2.56
CA LEU A 44 -1.13 -5.01 -1.59
C LEU A 44 0.07 -5.80 -2.09
N LYS A 45 0.00 -6.31 -3.32
CA LYS A 45 1.10 -7.08 -3.95
C LYS A 45 2.39 -6.25 -4.09
N PHE A 46 2.26 -4.96 -4.39
CA PHE A 46 3.40 -4.05 -4.43
C PHE A 46 4.02 -3.88 -3.03
N LEU A 47 3.20 -3.62 -2.01
CA LEU A 47 3.66 -3.44 -0.63
C LEU A 47 4.35 -4.70 -0.09
N GLU A 48 3.77 -5.88 -0.33
CA GLU A 48 4.36 -7.17 0.04
C GLU A 48 5.71 -7.40 -0.63
N LYS A 49 5.82 -7.09 -1.92
CA LYS A 49 7.09 -7.21 -2.67
C LYS A 49 8.17 -6.28 -2.12
N GLU A 50 7.80 -5.08 -1.71
CA GLU A 50 8.73 -4.07 -1.19
C GLU A 50 8.99 -4.21 0.32
N GLY A 51 8.33 -5.16 1.00
CA GLY A 51 8.44 -5.33 2.45
C GLY A 51 7.85 -4.15 3.25
N GLU A 52 6.91 -3.40 2.67
CA GLU A 52 6.22 -2.33 3.36
C GLU A 52 5.04 -2.89 4.15
N GLU A 53 5.02 -2.63 5.45
CA GLU A 53 4.02 -3.14 6.39
C GLU A 53 2.84 -2.18 6.59
N ARG A 54 3.01 -0.90 6.28
CA ARG A 54 1.96 0.11 6.42
C ARG A 54 0.79 -0.20 5.48
N ARG A 55 -0.42 -0.03 6.00
CA ARG A 55 -1.67 -0.29 5.28
C ARG A 55 -2.61 0.89 5.19
N ASN A 56 -2.36 1.99 5.90
CA ASN A 56 -3.24 3.15 5.92
C ASN A 56 -2.65 4.27 5.06
N PHE A 57 -3.42 4.69 4.05
CA PHE A 57 -3.01 5.68 3.06
C PHE A 57 -4.05 6.78 2.89
N TYR A 58 -3.60 7.95 2.45
CA TYR A 58 -4.45 9.05 2.03
C TYR A 58 -4.15 9.42 0.59
N VAL A 59 -5.18 9.68 -0.21
CA VAL A 59 -5.01 10.23 -1.55
C VAL A 59 -4.60 11.70 -1.42
N THR A 60 -3.47 12.07 -2.01
CA THR A 60 -2.99 13.47 -2.00
C THR A 60 -3.25 14.19 -3.31
N SER A 61 -3.30 13.46 -4.42
CA SER A 61 -3.59 14.03 -5.74
C SER A 61 -4.05 12.94 -6.69
N VAL A 62 -4.99 13.28 -7.57
CA VAL A 62 -5.41 12.47 -8.70
C VAL A 62 -5.42 13.35 -9.95
N GLU A 63 -4.83 12.86 -11.02
CA GLU A 63 -4.78 13.51 -12.33
C GLU A 63 -5.33 12.53 -13.37
N ASN A 64 -6.41 12.92 -14.05
CA ASN A 64 -6.92 12.16 -15.18
C ASN A 64 -6.09 12.50 -16.42
N THR A 65 -5.41 11.51 -17.00
CA THR A 65 -4.52 11.70 -18.16
C THR A 65 -5.20 11.36 -19.49
N GLY A 66 -6.51 11.07 -19.46
CA GLY A 66 -7.36 10.86 -20.63
C GLY A 66 -8.06 9.48 -20.62
N GLY A 67 -9.34 9.46 -20.97
CA GLY A 67 -10.14 8.25 -20.99
C GLY A 67 -10.27 7.64 -19.59
N LYS A 68 -9.75 6.42 -19.41
CA LYS A 68 -9.65 5.74 -18.10
C LYS A 68 -8.26 5.83 -17.48
N ASN A 69 -7.29 6.46 -18.15
CA ASN A 69 -5.94 6.56 -17.64
C ASN A 69 -5.84 7.64 -16.57
N PHE A 70 -5.05 7.40 -15.53
CA PHE A 70 -4.85 8.36 -14.46
C PHE A 70 -3.50 8.20 -13.79
N LYS A 71 -3.10 9.26 -13.09
CA LYS A 71 -1.99 9.26 -12.13
C LYS A 71 -2.53 9.65 -10.77
N ALA A 72 -2.05 9.00 -9.73
CA ALA A 72 -2.41 9.35 -8.37
C ALA A 72 -1.18 9.29 -7.47
N VAL A 73 -1.25 9.99 -6.35
CA VAL A 73 -0.25 9.93 -5.29
C VAL A 73 -0.96 9.59 -3.99
N LEU A 74 -0.43 8.58 -3.30
CA LEU A 74 -0.86 8.18 -1.97
C LEU A 74 0.25 8.52 -0.98
N ASP A 75 -0.11 9.19 0.11
CA ASP A 75 0.77 9.38 1.25
C ASP A 75 0.42 8.39 2.36
N PHE A 76 1.42 8.07 3.19
CA PHE A 76 1.25 7.17 4.32
C PHE A 76 0.60 7.92 5.48
N SER A 77 -0.35 7.28 6.15
CA SER A 77 -0.96 7.87 7.34
C SER A 77 0.07 8.17 8.43
N THR A 78 1.03 7.25 8.60
CA THR A 78 2.25 7.49 9.35
C THR A 78 3.41 7.69 8.38
N LYS A 79 3.93 8.92 8.30
CA LYS A 79 5.02 9.29 7.40
C LYS A 79 6.19 8.32 7.50
N ARG A 80 6.75 7.98 6.34
CA ARG A 80 8.01 7.23 6.26
C ARG A 80 9.19 8.11 6.66
N SER A 81 10.22 7.49 7.20
CA SER A 81 11.47 8.17 7.56
C SER A 81 12.24 8.68 6.35
N ASP A 82 12.11 8.02 5.20
CA ASP A 82 12.71 8.44 3.93
C ASP A 82 11.91 9.53 3.20
N GLY A 83 10.77 9.95 3.75
CA GLY A 83 9.91 10.98 3.19
C GLY A 83 9.21 10.59 1.88
N LYS A 84 9.33 9.32 1.45
CA LYS A 84 8.76 8.87 0.19
C LYS A 84 7.27 8.60 0.30
N ASN A 85 6.56 8.86 -0.79
CA ASN A 85 5.16 8.51 -0.99
C ASN A 85 5.01 7.45 -2.08
N ILE A 86 3.79 7.01 -2.37
CA ILE A 86 3.51 6.06 -3.45
C ILE A 86 2.90 6.81 -4.62
N SER A 87 3.56 6.75 -5.77
CA SER A 87 2.98 7.16 -7.04
C SER A 87 2.30 5.97 -7.71
N ILE A 88 1.10 6.21 -8.24
CA ILE A 88 0.30 5.27 -8.99
C ILE A 88 0.14 5.83 -10.40
N THR A 89 0.37 5.00 -11.41
CA THR A 89 0.02 5.29 -12.79
C THR A 89 -0.82 4.14 -13.33
N PHE A 90 -1.99 4.46 -13.86
CA PHE A 90 -2.84 3.52 -14.57
C PHE A 90 -2.93 3.93 -16.03
N GLU A 91 -2.29 3.16 -16.90
CA GLU A 91 -2.25 3.42 -18.34
C GLU A 91 -2.49 2.11 -19.09
N ASN A 92 -3.38 2.16 -20.09
CA ASN A 92 -3.70 1.02 -20.97
C ASN A 92 -4.12 -0.25 -20.20
N GLY A 93 -4.81 -0.10 -19.06
CA GLY A 93 -5.27 -1.22 -18.24
C GLY A 93 -4.21 -1.79 -17.28
N ILE A 94 -3.07 -1.11 -17.12
CA ILE A 94 -1.95 -1.58 -16.31
C ILE A 94 -1.66 -0.61 -15.18
N TYR A 95 -1.65 -1.12 -13.94
CA TYR A 95 -1.17 -0.38 -12.77
C TYR A 95 0.34 -0.46 -12.64
N THR A 96 0.98 0.68 -12.46
CA THR A 96 2.39 0.83 -12.08
C THR A 96 2.48 1.59 -10.77
N PHE A 97 3.27 1.07 -9.83
CA PHE A 97 3.51 1.66 -8.52
C PHE A 97 5.00 1.96 -8.36
N ALA A 98 5.32 3.09 -7.74
CA ALA A 98 6.69 3.41 -7.38
C ALA A 98 6.74 4.30 -6.14
N PHE A 99 7.74 4.07 -5.28
CA PHE A 99 8.09 5.05 -4.25
C PHE A 99 8.75 6.27 -4.89
N LYS A 100 8.28 7.46 -4.52
CA LYS A 100 8.79 8.74 -5.01
C LYS A 100 9.34 9.59 -3.89
#